data_AF-A0A383D3F4-F1
#
_entry.id   AF-A0A383D3F4-F1
#
_cell.length_a   1.000
_cell.length_b   1.000
_cell.length_c   1.000
_cell.angle_alpha   90.00
_cell.angle_beta   90.00
_cell.angle_gamma   90.00
#
_symmetry.space_group_name_H-M   'P 1'
#
loop_
_entity.id
_entity.type
_entity.pdbx_description
1 polymer ?
#
loop_
_entity_poly.entity_id
_entity_poly.type
_entity_poly.pdbx_seq_one_letter_code
_entity_poly.pdbx_strand_id
1 'polypeptide(L)'
;VTTETADIRKISVKTKFFYGTGAAAEAAIGIVFNTFNFLFYNNVLGLSGTLTGLAVTIAVIFDAISDPVMGSISDRWHSRLGRRHPFLYLSALPLGLCFFAVYSPPEGLEQLGLFLWFTVFTIGLRISLTFCHVPHLA
;
A
#
# COMPACT_ATOMS: atom_id res chain seq x y z
N VAL A 1 -25.74 -37.69 -12.44
CA VAL A 1 -24.99 -36.50 -12.00
C VAL A 1 -24.80 -35.61 -13.22
N THR A 2 -25.69 -34.64 -13.43
CA THR A 2 -25.64 -33.70 -14.54
C THR A 2 -24.60 -32.63 -14.23
N THR A 3 -23.50 -32.60 -14.99
CA THR A 3 -22.50 -31.54 -14.92
C THR A 3 -23.07 -30.27 -15.53
N GLU A 4 -23.60 -29.40 -14.68
CA GLU A 4 -23.96 -28.03 -15.02
C GLU A 4 -22.66 -27.30 -15.42
N THR A 5 -22.46 -27.11 -16.73
CA THR A 5 -21.34 -26.35 -17.26
C THR A 5 -21.66 -24.88 -16.99
N ALA A 6 -21.12 -24.35 -15.89
CA ALA A 6 -21.21 -22.93 -15.57
C ALA A 6 -20.74 -22.11 -16.78
N ASP A 7 -21.65 -21.32 -17.35
CA ASP A 7 -21.39 -20.40 -18.46
C ASP A 7 -20.29 -19.42 -18.05
N ILE A 8 -19.06 -19.63 -18.53
CA ILE A 8 -17.93 -18.77 -18.22
C ILE A 8 -18.12 -17.46 -19.00
N ARG A 9 -18.81 -16.52 -18.35
CA ARG A 9 -19.05 -15.18 -18.86
C ARG A 9 -17.71 -14.52 -19.20
N LYS A 10 -17.40 -14.38 -20.49
CA LYS A 10 -16.16 -13.77 -20.96
C LYS A 10 -16.09 -12.32 -20.48
N ILE A 11 -15.08 -12.03 -19.68
CA ILE A 11 -14.85 -10.70 -19.11
C ILE A 11 -14.38 -9.75 -20.24
N SER A 12 -14.91 -8.52 -20.25
CA SER A 12 -14.54 -7.53 -21.25
C SER A 12 -13.04 -7.21 -21.20
N VAL A 13 -12.40 -7.09 -22.36
CA VAL A 13 -10.98 -6.70 -22.50
C VAL A 13 -10.70 -5.37 -21.79
N LYS A 14 -11.68 -4.46 -21.77
CA LYS A 14 -11.58 -3.18 -21.05
C LYS A 14 -11.41 -3.41 -19.55
N THR A 15 -12.23 -4.29 -18.96
CA THR A 15 -12.14 -4.66 -17.54
C THR A 15 -10.77 -5.28 -17.24
N LYS A 16 -10.27 -6.14 -18.12
CA LYS A 16 -8.93 -6.75 -18.00
C LYS A 16 -7.81 -5.70 -18.01
N PHE A 17 -7.92 -4.68 -18.87
CA PHE A 17 -6.94 -3.60 -18.96
C PHE A 17 -6.92 -2.74 -17.69
N PHE A 18 -8.09 -2.26 -17.23
CA PHE A 18 -8.17 -1.47 -15.99
C PHE A 18 -7.68 -2.25 -14.76
N TYR A 19 -7.96 -3.55 -14.71
CA TYR A 19 -7.44 -4.41 -13.65
C TYR A 19 -5.92 -4.54 -13.70
N GLY A 20 -5.37 -4.75 -14.91
CA GLY A 20 -3.93 -4.84 -15.12
C GLY A 20 -3.19 -3.54 -14.79
N THR A 21 -3.77 -2.37 -15.09
CA THR A 21 -3.16 -1.08 -14.75
C THR A 21 -3.07 -0.85 -13.24
N GLY A 22 -4.08 -1.30 -12.46
CA GLY A 22 -4.04 -1.23 -11.00
C GLY A 22 -2.93 -2.10 -10.41
N ALA A 23 -2.84 -3.36 -10.86
CA ALA A 23 -1.80 -4.28 -10.43
C ALA A 23 -0.39 -3.80 -10.82
N ALA A 24 -0.23 -3.19 -12.00
CA ALA A 24 1.04 -2.63 -12.43
C ALA A 24 1.47 -1.41 -11.58
N ALA A 25 0.52 -0.53 -11.25
CA ALA A 25 0.80 0.62 -10.37
C ALA A 25 1.22 0.16 -8.97
N GLU A 26 0.55 -0.86 -8.43
CA GLU A 26 0.91 -1.46 -7.15
C GLU A 26 2.30 -2.08 -7.16
N ALA A 27 2.62 -2.86 -8.20
CA ALA A 27 3.97 -3.44 -8.36
C ALA A 27 5.04 -2.35 -8.46
N ALA A 28 4.77 -1.25 -9.17
CA ALA A 28 5.69 -0.13 -9.28
C ALA A 28 5.94 0.54 -7.91
N ILE A 29 4.89 0.78 -7.12
CA ILE A 29 5.03 1.32 -5.75
C ILE A 29 5.88 0.37 -4.89
N GLY A 30 5.66 -0.94 -5.00
CA GLY A 30 6.45 -1.95 -4.30
C GLY A 30 7.95 -1.89 -4.63
N ILE A 31 8.29 -1.73 -5.91
CA ILE A 31 9.69 -1.60 -6.37
C ILE A 31 10.31 -0.30 -5.87
N VAL A 32 9.61 0.84 -6.02
CA VAL A 32 10.05 2.15 -5.54
C VAL A 32 10.32 2.09 -4.03
N PHE A 33 9.41 1.48 -3.27
CA PHE A 33 9.56 1.33 -1.83
C PHE A 33 10.78 0.50 -1.44
N ASN A 34 11.08 -0.59 -2.16
CA ASN A 34 12.17 -1.48 -1.79
C ASN A 34 13.55 -0.90 -2.15
N THR A 35 13.66 -0.27 -3.32
CA THR A 35 14.96 0.18 -3.85
C THR A 35 15.17 1.68 -3.69
N PHE A 36 14.18 2.49 -4.05
CA PHE A 36 14.34 3.93 -4.14
C PHE A 36 14.31 4.63 -2.77
N ASN A 37 13.54 4.14 -1.79
CA ASN A 37 13.52 4.72 -0.44
C ASN A 37 14.90 4.71 0.23
N PHE A 38 15.60 3.58 0.17
CA PHE A 38 16.94 3.47 0.73
C PHE A 38 17.93 4.39 0.02
N LEU A 39 17.81 4.53 -1.30
CA LEU A 39 18.64 5.45 -2.07
C LEU A 39 18.39 6.89 -1.63
N PHE A 40 17.13 7.33 -1.62
CA PHE A 40 16.72 8.70 -1.29
C PHE A 40 17.12 9.08 0.15
N TYR A 41 16.74 8.28 1.14
CA TYR A 41 17.01 8.63 2.55
C TYR A 41 18.49 8.55 2.91
N ASN A 42 19.24 7.55 2.42
CA ASN A 42 20.65 7.44 2.76
C ASN A 42 21.56 8.37 1.92
N ASN A 43 21.32 8.47 0.61
CA ASN A 43 22.23 9.19 -0.29
C ASN A 43 21.83 10.65 -0.54
N VAL A 44 20.54 10.99 -0.48
CA VAL A 44 20.07 12.37 -0.71
C VAL A 44 19.92 13.11 0.62
N LEU A 45 19.26 12.50 1.60
CA LEU A 45 19.01 13.12 2.90
C LEU A 45 20.09 12.84 3.96
N GLY A 46 21.03 11.94 3.67
CA GLY A 46 22.13 11.61 4.58
C GLY A 46 21.70 10.88 5.86
N LEU A 47 20.51 10.26 5.87
CA LEU A 47 20.06 9.44 7.00
C LEU A 47 20.97 8.22 7.14
N SER A 48 21.27 7.82 8.38
CA SER A 48 22.08 6.62 8.60
C SER A 48 21.34 5.38 8.11
N GLY A 49 22.04 4.49 7.40
CA GLY A 49 21.48 3.21 6.94
C GLY A 49 20.87 2.37 8.05
N THR A 50 21.41 2.46 9.28
CA THR A 50 20.86 1.79 10.46
C THR A 50 19.47 2.32 10.81
N LEU A 51 19.27 3.64 10.80
CA LEU A 51 17.98 4.28 11.09
C LEU A 51 16.97 3.99 9.99
N THR A 52 17.38 4.07 8.72
CA THR A 52 16.54 3.73 7.57
C THR A 52 16.08 2.27 7.64
N GLY A 53 16.97 1.34 7.96
CA GLY A 53 16.63 -0.07 8.12
C GLY A 53 15.70 -0.35 9.30
N LEU A 54 15.90 0.36 10.43
CA LEU A 54 15.00 0.28 11.58
C LEU A 54 13.59 0.80 11.23
N ALA A 55 13.49 1.93 10.54
CA ALA A 55 12.21 2.51 10.13
C ALA A 55 11.41 1.53 9.26
N VAL A 56 12.07 0.92 8.27
CA VAL A 56 11.45 -0.09 7.40
C VAL A 56 11.06 -1.33 8.19
N THR A 57 11.91 -1.80 9.11
CA THR A 57 11.59 -2.95 9.98
C THR A 57 10.35 -2.71 10.83
N ILE A 58 10.26 -1.52 11.45
CA ILE A 58 9.08 -1.12 12.23
C ILE A 58 7.84 -1.11 11.34
N ALA A 59 7.93 -0.54 10.13
CA ALA A 59 6.82 -0.50 9.19
C ALA A 59 6.35 -1.91 8.79
N VAL A 60 7.28 -2.85 8.56
CA VAL A 60 6.94 -4.25 8.24
C VAL A 60 6.23 -4.95 9.42
N ILE A 61 6.65 -4.67 10.66
CA ILE A 61 5.97 -5.22 11.84
C ILE A 61 4.53 -4.70 11.96
N PHE A 62 4.34 -3.40 11.71
CA PHE A 62 3.00 -2.80 11.71
C PHE A 62 2.11 -3.38 10.61
N ASP A 63 2.64 -3.67 9.44
CA ASP A 63 1.89 -4.33 8.37
C ASP A 63 1.47 -5.74 8.75
N ALA A 64 2.38 -6.52 9.34
CA ALA A 64 2.07 -7.89 9.78
C ALA A 64 0.87 -7.94 10.75
N ILE A 65 0.60 -6.85 11.47
CA ILE A 65 -0.57 -6.68 12.34
C ILE A 65 -1.77 -6.11 11.57
N SER A 66 -1.53 -5.13 10.69
CA SER A 66 -2.58 -4.42 9.95
C SER A 66 -3.26 -5.31 8.91
N ASP A 67 -2.53 -6.23 8.28
CA ASP A 67 -3.02 -7.19 7.29
C ASP A 67 -4.16 -8.08 7.83
N PRO A 68 -4.01 -8.83 8.94
CA PRO A 68 -5.08 -9.66 9.50
C PRO A 68 -6.23 -8.84 10.08
N VAL A 69 -5.94 -7.68 10.69
CA VAL A 69 -6.98 -6.76 11.19
C VAL A 69 -7.87 -6.32 10.03
N MET A 70 -7.26 -5.89 8.92
CA MET A 70 -7.99 -5.43 7.76
C MET A 70 -8.76 -6.56 7.08
N GLY A 71 -8.20 -7.77 7.01
CA GLY A 71 -8.92 -8.97 6.57
C GLY A 71 -10.21 -9.19 7.38
N SER A 72 -10.12 -9.10 8.71
CA SER A 72 -11.29 -9.29 9.59
C SER A 72 -12.36 -8.20 9.45
N ILE A 73 -11.95 -6.94 9.21
CA ILE A 73 -12.86 -5.80 9.00
C ILE A 73 -13.54 -5.92 7.64
N SER A 74 -12.78 -6.23 6.60
CA SER A 74 -13.27 -6.42 5.23
C SER A 74 -14.34 -7.52 5.15
N ASP A 75 -14.12 -8.64 5.85
CA ASP A 75 -15.06 -9.77 5.88
C ASP A 75 -16.39 -9.43 6.55
N ARG A 76 -16.39 -8.53 7.54
CA ARG A 76 -17.57 -8.12 8.29
C ARG A 76 -18.34 -6.97 7.63
N TRP A 77 -17.75 -6.27 6.66
CA TRP A 77 -18.34 -5.06 6.08
C TRP A 77 -19.39 -5.38 4.99
N HIS A 78 -20.64 -5.01 5.25
CA HIS A 78 -21.74 -5.08 4.27
C HIS A 78 -22.13 -3.66 3.82
N SER A 79 -21.78 -3.28 2.57
CA SER A 79 -22.11 -1.97 1.99
C SER A 79 -23.02 -2.08 0.76
N ARG A 80 -23.87 -1.06 0.59
CA ARG A 80 -24.84 -0.88 -0.52
C ARG A 80 -24.19 -0.69 -1.89
N LEU A 81 -22.92 -0.26 -1.95
CA LEU A 81 -22.15 -0.02 -3.19
C LEU A 81 -21.33 -1.24 -3.65
N GLY A 82 -21.54 -2.40 -3.00
CA GLY A 82 -20.69 -3.59 -3.13
C GLY A 82 -19.71 -3.71 -1.96
N ARG A 83 -19.42 -4.94 -1.51
CA ARG A 83 -18.62 -5.25 -0.31
C ARG A 83 -17.21 -4.65 -0.29
N ARG A 84 -16.63 -4.28 -1.44
CA ARG A 84 -15.17 -4.05 -1.61
C ARG A 84 -14.76 -2.70 -2.19
N HIS A 85 -15.67 -1.98 -2.86
CA HIS A 85 -15.37 -0.68 -3.48
C HIS A 85 -15.12 0.49 -2.52
N PRO A 86 -15.81 0.61 -1.37
CA PRO A 86 -15.60 1.73 -0.45
C PRO A 86 -14.16 1.79 0.11
N PHE A 87 -13.56 0.64 0.40
CA PHE A 87 -12.20 0.57 0.93
C PHE A 87 -11.17 0.99 -0.11
N LEU A 88 -11.35 0.60 -1.38
CA LEU A 88 -10.47 0.97 -2.48
C LEU A 88 -10.45 2.50 -2.74
N TYR A 89 -11.62 3.14 -2.68
CA TYR A 89 -11.69 4.60 -2.83
C TYR A 89 -11.14 5.34 -1.62
N LEU A 90 -11.40 4.80 -0.42
CA LEU A 90 -10.94 5.41 0.82
C LEU A 90 -9.43 5.26 1.00
N SER A 91 -8.80 4.22 0.46
CA SER A 91 -7.36 3.98 0.56
C SER A 91 -6.54 4.72 -0.49
N ALA A 92 -7.10 5.02 -1.66
CA ALA A 92 -6.39 5.73 -2.73
C ALA A 92 -5.92 7.14 -2.30
N LEU A 93 -6.73 7.86 -1.52
CA LEU A 93 -6.39 9.18 -0.98
C LEU A 93 -5.22 9.17 0.02
N PRO A 94 -5.27 8.40 1.12
CA PRO A 94 -4.16 8.32 2.07
C PRO A 94 -2.93 7.67 1.44
N LEU A 95 -3.07 6.74 0.49
CA LEU A 95 -1.94 6.18 -0.25
C LEU A 95 -1.16 7.27 -1.00
N GLY A 96 -1.85 8.10 -1.78
CA GLY A 96 -1.22 9.20 -2.52
C GLY A 96 -0.61 10.26 -1.59
N LEU A 97 -1.30 10.58 -0.50
CA LEU A 97 -0.84 11.58 0.47
C LEU A 97 0.39 11.12 1.24
N CYS A 98 0.39 9.88 1.74
CA CYS A 98 1.55 9.31 2.41
C CYS A 98 2.73 9.15 1.45
N PHE A 99 2.49 8.71 0.21
CA PHE A 99 3.54 8.60 -0.80
C PHE A 99 4.21 9.96 -1.08
N PHE A 100 3.40 11.00 -1.28
CA PHE A 100 3.90 12.36 -1.44
C PHE A 100 4.69 12.83 -0.22
N ALA A 101 4.18 12.59 0.99
CA ALA A 101 4.81 13.02 2.23
C ALA A 101 6.14 12.30 2.54
N VAL A 102 6.30 11.02 2.15
CA VAL A 102 7.59 10.31 2.25
C VAL A 102 8.68 11.02 1.46
N TYR A 103 8.37 11.52 0.26
CA TYR A 103 9.35 12.19 -0.60
C TYR A 103 9.41 13.71 -0.40
N SER A 104 8.57 14.28 0.46
CA SER A 104 8.52 15.70 0.78
C SER A 104 8.73 15.96 2.28
N PRO A 105 9.88 15.57 2.87
CA PRO A 105 10.19 15.91 4.25
C PRO A 105 10.44 17.43 4.41
N PRO A 106 10.04 18.04 5.55
CA PRO A 106 10.39 19.41 5.88
C PRO A 106 11.91 19.64 5.90
N GLU A 107 12.35 20.77 5.35
CA GLU A 107 13.77 21.17 5.38
C GLU A 107 14.23 21.46 6.81
N GLY A 108 15.47 21.10 7.15
CA GLY A 108 16.08 21.39 8.45
C GLY A 108 15.80 20.38 9.57
N LEU A 109 15.21 19.22 9.25
CA LEU A 109 15.06 18.13 10.23
C LEU A 109 16.42 17.49 10.56
N GLU A 110 16.68 17.32 11.86
CA GLU A 110 17.79 16.50 12.34
C GLU A 110 17.54 15.01 12.05
N GLN A 111 18.58 14.19 12.27
CA GLN A 111 18.59 12.76 11.97
C GLN A 111 17.41 12.00 12.59
N LEU A 112 17.03 12.35 13.82
CA LEU A 112 15.89 11.73 14.53
C LEU A 112 14.55 12.22 13.97
N GLY A 113 14.45 13.49 13.58
CA GLY A 113 13.27 14.06 12.94
C GLY A 113 12.97 13.42 11.58
N LEU A 114 14.01 13.26 10.75
CA LEU A 114 13.93 12.55 9.47
C LEU A 114 13.51 11.09 9.66
N PHE A 115 14.06 10.41 10.68
CA PHE A 115 13.69 9.04 11.02
C PHE A 115 12.22 8.91 11.42
N LEU A 116 11.72 9.78 12.31
CA LEU A 116 10.32 9.74 12.73
C LEU A 116 9.37 10.05 11.58
N TRP A 117 9.69 11.08 10.79
CA TRP A 117 8.92 11.44 9.60
C TRP A 117 8.84 10.25 8.63
N PHE A 118 10.00 9.69 8.28
CA PHE A 118 10.08 8.53 7.40
C PHE A 118 9.25 7.36 7.93
N THR A 119 9.40 7.02 9.22
CA THR A 119 8.71 5.90 9.84
C THR A 119 7.19 6.07 9.81
N VAL A 120 6.67 7.23 10.23
CA VAL A 120 5.22 7.48 10.30
C VAL A 120 4.57 7.43 8.93
N PHE A 121 5.15 8.13 7.94
CA PHE A 121 4.58 8.15 6.59
C PHE A 121 4.76 6.83 5.84
N THR A 122 5.84 6.10 6.12
CA THR A 122 6.04 4.73 5.62
C THR A 122 4.98 3.80 6.18
N ILE A 123 4.71 3.81 7.49
CA ILE A 123 3.63 3.00 8.10
C ILE A 123 2.29 3.37 7.47
N GLY A 124 1.96 4.66 7.35
CA GLY A 124 0.70 5.10 6.74
C GLY A 124 0.56 4.68 5.27
N LEU A 125 1.65 4.74 4.50
CA LEU A 125 1.71 4.25 3.12
C LEU A 125 1.43 2.76 3.07
N ARG A 126 2.05 1.97 3.95
CA ARG A 126 1.91 0.51 3.92
C ARG A 126 0.51 0.05 4.37
N ILE A 127 -0.04 0.66 5.42
CA ILE A 127 -1.44 0.46 5.81
C ILE A 127 -2.36 0.77 4.61
N SER A 128 -2.15 1.89 3.93
CA SER A 128 -2.99 2.26 2.77
C SER A 128 -2.87 1.24 1.61
N LEU A 129 -1.67 0.69 1.39
CA LEU A 129 -1.44 -0.42 0.44
C LEU A 129 -2.22 -1.68 0.85
N THR A 130 -2.15 -2.10 2.11
CA THR A 130 -2.94 -3.24 2.62
C THR A 130 -4.43 -3.07 2.34
N PHE A 131 -4.96 -1.87 2.56
CA PHE A 131 -6.36 -1.57 2.28
C PHE A 131 -6.72 -1.66 0.78
N CYS A 132 -5.77 -1.42 -0.13
CA CYS A 132 -5.94 -1.63 -1.58
C CYS A 132 -5.78 -3.10 -1.99
N HIS A 133 -4.85 -3.83 -1.36
CA HIS A 133 -4.41 -5.16 -1.79
C HIS A 133 -5.39 -6.26 -1.36
N VAL A 134 -5.94 -6.20 -0.14
CA VAL A 134 -6.91 -7.18 0.39
C VAL A 134 -8.17 -7.30 -0.50
N PRO A 135 -8.77 -6.20 -1.00
CA PRO A 135 -9.88 -6.28 -1.95
C PRO A 135 -9.50 -6.75 -3.36
N HIS A 136 -8.24 -6.56 -3.78
CA HIS A 136 -7.76 -6.91 -5.12
C HIS A 136 -7.46 -8.40 -5.29
N LEU A 137 -7.06 -9.08 -4.21
CA LEU A 137 -6.70 -10.50 -4.22
C LEU A 137 -7.86 -11.46 -3.88
N ALA A 138 -8.92 -10.98 -3.23
CA ALA A 138 -10.10 -11.77 -2.83
C ALA A 138 -11.23 -11.67 -3.85
#